data_AF-A0A662G1T0-F1
#
_entry.id   AF-A0A662G1T0-F1
#
_cell.length_a   1.000
_cell.length_b   1.000
_cell.length_c   1.000
_cell.angle_alpha   90.00
_cell.angle_beta   90.00
_cell.angle_gamma   90.00
#
_symmetry.space_group_name_H-M   'P 1'
#
loop_
_entity.id
_entity.type
_entity.pdbx_description
1 polymer ?
#
loop_
_entity_poly.entity_id
_entity_poly.type
_entity_poly.pdbx_seq_one_letter_code
_entity_poly.pdbx_strand_id
1 'polypeptide(L)'
;MEEDRVKKLASIKTKLERRLEELEEETSFIRELLEVIDSILGSISFKPASELVRPEAVEKKRVPIKEIKVVSRRDKETIGKVIVYEDLLELIPTVKVRTSTPPFESFFIRRLLDKMKEDDLKRVEEGILSPEDVLE
;
A
#
# COMPACT_ATOMS: atom_id res chain seq x y z
N MET A 1 -17.16 -51.16 37.78
CA MET A 1 -15.83 -50.76 37.26
C MET A 1 -15.80 -50.75 35.74
N GLU A 2 -16.09 -51.86 35.05
CA GLU A 2 -16.04 -51.90 33.58
C GLU A 2 -17.24 -51.18 32.92
N GLU A 3 -18.45 -51.36 33.45
CA GLU A 3 -19.66 -50.62 33.03
C GLU A 3 -19.53 -49.10 33.19
N ASP A 4 -18.89 -48.65 34.27
CA ASP A 4 -18.66 -47.21 34.52
C ASP A 4 -17.72 -46.61 33.49
N ARG A 5 -16.70 -47.38 33.05
CA ARG A 5 -15.77 -46.98 31.99
C ARG A 5 -16.49 -46.88 30.65
N VAL A 6 -17.36 -47.86 30.33
CA VAL A 6 -18.16 -47.85 29.09
C VAL A 6 -19.10 -46.64 29.06
N LYS A 7 -19.83 -46.35 30.15
CA LYS A 7 -20.69 -45.16 30.24
C LYS A 7 -19.89 -43.86 30.08
N LYS A 8 -18.71 -43.78 30.70
CA LYS A 8 -17.86 -42.58 30.62
C LYS A 8 -17.34 -42.37 29.20
N LEU A 9 -16.87 -43.42 28.54
CA LEU A 9 -16.45 -43.40 27.13
C LEU A 9 -17.60 -43.00 26.19
N ALA A 10 -18.79 -43.56 26.38
CA ALA A 10 -19.97 -43.19 25.59
C ALA A 10 -20.30 -41.68 25.75
N SER A 11 -20.28 -41.16 26.99
CA SER A 11 -20.55 -39.74 27.24
C SER A 11 -19.51 -38.80 26.63
N ILE A 12 -18.24 -39.21 26.62
CA ILE A 12 -17.15 -38.44 26.00
C ILE A 12 -17.31 -38.46 24.48
N LYS A 13 -17.60 -39.62 23.90
CA LYS A 13 -17.83 -39.78 22.47
C LYS A 13 -18.94 -38.84 21.99
N THR A 14 -20.11 -38.85 22.66
CA THR A 14 -21.23 -37.97 22.30
C THR A 14 -20.87 -36.48 22.39
N LYS A 15 -20.10 -36.08 23.41
CA LYS A 15 -19.63 -34.68 23.53
C LYS A 15 -18.68 -34.29 22.39
N LEU A 16 -17.79 -35.19 21.99
CA LEU A 16 -16.85 -34.95 20.91
C LEU A 16 -17.57 -34.93 19.55
N GLU A 17 -18.52 -35.83 19.32
CA GLU A 17 -19.34 -35.85 18.09
C GLU A 17 -20.13 -34.55 17.94
N ARG A 18 -20.78 -34.09 19.02
CA ARG A 18 -21.48 -32.80 19.00
C ARG A 18 -20.54 -31.62 18.70
N ARG A 19 -19.34 -31.62 19.30
CA ARG A 19 -18.38 -30.53 19.07
C ARG A 19 -17.81 -30.57 17.65
N LEU A 20 -17.67 -31.75 17.07
CA LEU A 20 -17.26 -31.92 15.69
C LEU A 20 -18.31 -31.34 14.74
N GLU A 21 -19.59 -31.65 14.97
CA GLU A 21 -20.71 -31.14 14.18
C GLU A 21 -20.79 -29.59 14.24
N GLU A 22 -20.67 -29.00 15.44
CA GLU A 22 -20.61 -27.54 15.62
C GLU A 22 -19.46 -26.90 14.81
N LEU A 23 -18.26 -27.51 14.81
CA LEU A 23 -17.10 -26.99 14.08
C LEU A 23 -17.23 -27.16 12.55
N GLU A 24 -17.87 -28.24 12.11
CA GLU A 24 -18.16 -28.48 10.69
C GLU A 24 -19.17 -27.46 10.16
N GLU A 25 -20.20 -27.12 10.94
CA GLU A 25 -21.15 -26.05 10.63
C GLU A 25 -20.46 -24.68 10.55
N GLU A 26 -19.64 -24.32 11.54
CA GLU A 26 -18.84 -23.08 11.51
C GLU A 26 -17.94 -23.01 10.27
N THR A 27 -17.30 -24.13 9.92
CA THR A 27 -16.43 -24.22 8.75
C THR A 27 -17.22 -24.06 7.44
N SER A 28 -18.41 -24.67 7.35
CA SER A 28 -19.31 -24.51 6.20
C SER A 28 -19.72 -23.06 6.03
N PHE A 29 -20.14 -22.41 7.11
CA PHE A 29 -20.56 -21.01 7.09
C PHE A 29 -19.43 -20.07 6.65
N ILE A 30 -18.21 -20.27 7.15
CA ILE A 30 -17.04 -19.49 6.73
C ILE A 30 -16.75 -19.69 5.24
N ARG A 31 -16.87 -20.92 4.72
CA ARG A 31 -16.68 -21.19 3.28
C ARG A 31 -17.72 -20.48 2.43
N GLU A 32 -19.00 -20.50 2.81
CA GLU A 32 -20.06 -19.79 2.10
C GLU A 32 -19.79 -18.27 2.08
N LEU A 33 -19.35 -17.70 3.20
CA LEU A 33 -18.97 -16.28 3.24
C LEU A 33 -17.79 -15.97 2.32
N LEU A 34 -16.78 -16.85 2.27
CA LEU A 34 -15.65 -16.70 1.35
C LEU A 34 -16.08 -16.76 -0.10
N GLU A 35 -16.98 -17.68 -0.48
CA GLU A 35 -17.51 -17.75 -1.85
C GLU A 35 -18.26 -16.47 -2.24
N VAL A 36 -19.05 -15.89 -1.34
CA VAL A 36 -19.72 -14.60 -1.56
C VAL A 36 -18.69 -13.50 -1.77
N ILE A 37 -17.67 -13.43 -0.91
CA ILE A 37 -16.59 -12.45 -1.03
C ILE A 37 -15.83 -12.62 -2.35
N ASP A 38 -15.49 -13.85 -2.75
CA ASP A 38 -14.80 -14.15 -4.01
C ASP A 38 -15.64 -13.80 -5.23
N SER A 39 -16.96 -14.02 -5.18
CA SER A 39 -17.88 -13.57 -6.23
C SER A 39 -17.89 -12.05 -6.34
N ILE A 40 -17.90 -11.33 -5.21
CA ILE A 40 -17.87 -9.88 -5.18
C ILE A 40 -16.51 -9.38 -5.67
N LEU A 41 -15.40 -9.94 -5.19
CA LEU A 41 -14.05 -9.59 -5.63
C LEU A 41 -13.83 -9.92 -7.11
N GLY A 42 -14.41 -11.01 -7.60
CA GLY A 42 -14.46 -11.35 -9.02
C GLY A 42 -15.19 -10.28 -9.81
N SER A 43 -16.35 -9.81 -9.35
CA SER A 43 -17.10 -8.73 -9.99
C SER A 43 -16.37 -7.37 -9.95
N ILE A 44 -15.59 -7.09 -8.90
CA ILE A 44 -14.79 -5.86 -8.78
C ILE A 44 -13.49 -5.96 -9.58
N SER A 45 -12.86 -7.14 -9.63
CA SER A 45 -11.57 -7.38 -10.30
C SER A 45 -11.71 -7.66 -11.79
N PHE A 46 -12.86 -8.18 -12.26
CA PHE A 46 -13.21 -8.18 -13.67
C PHE A 46 -13.69 -6.79 -14.09
N LYS A 47 -12.74 -5.86 -14.23
CA LYS A 47 -12.95 -4.74 -15.14
C LYS A 47 -13.15 -5.34 -16.54
N PRO A 48 -14.32 -5.18 -17.19
CA PRO A 48 -14.50 -5.63 -18.56
C PRO A 48 -13.41 -4.98 -19.42
N ALA A 49 -12.82 -5.73 -20.35
CA ALA A 49 -11.69 -5.25 -21.16
C ALA A 49 -11.99 -3.99 -21.98
N SER A 50 -13.28 -3.61 -22.11
CA SER A 50 -13.73 -2.33 -22.64
C SER A 50 -13.41 -1.12 -21.77
N GLU A 51 -13.19 -1.30 -20.47
CA GLU A 51 -12.77 -0.26 -19.50
C GLU A 51 -11.26 -0.26 -19.23
N LEU A 52 -10.48 -1.14 -19.86
CA LEU A 52 -9.02 -1.06 -19.88
C LEU A 52 -8.55 0.08 -20.81
N VAL A 53 -9.06 1.28 -20.57
CA VAL A 53 -8.28 2.49 -20.84
C VAL A 53 -7.18 2.46 -19.80
N ARG A 54 -5.98 2.10 -20.25
CA ARG A 54 -4.61 2.29 -19.72
C ARG A 54 -4.47 2.46 -18.18
N PRO A 55 -3.48 1.81 -17.55
CA PRO A 55 -3.20 2.00 -16.13
C PRO A 55 -2.69 3.43 -15.87
N GLU A 56 -3.60 4.39 -15.79
CA GLU A 56 -3.40 5.59 -15.01
C GLU A 56 -3.66 5.19 -13.57
N ALA A 57 -2.59 5.34 -12.79
CA ALA A 57 -2.52 5.36 -11.35
C ALA A 57 -3.87 5.25 -10.64
N VAL A 58 -3.96 4.30 -9.71
CA VAL A 58 -4.83 4.45 -8.55
C VAL A 58 -4.32 5.67 -7.77
N GLU A 59 -4.67 6.88 -8.25
CA GLU A 59 -4.63 8.09 -7.48
C GLU A 59 -5.62 7.87 -6.33
N LYS A 60 -5.11 7.42 -5.18
CA LYS A 60 -5.66 7.92 -3.91
C LYS A 60 -5.68 9.44 -4.12
N LYS A 61 -6.87 10.04 -4.25
CA LYS A 61 -7.02 11.50 -4.35
C LYS A 61 -6.50 12.11 -3.04
N ARG A 62 -5.19 12.23 -2.92
CA ARG A 62 -4.53 12.97 -1.86
C ARG A 62 -4.97 14.42 -2.05
N VAL A 63 -5.43 15.06 -0.99
CA VAL A 63 -5.90 16.45 -1.08
C VAL A 63 -4.67 17.34 -1.02
N PRO A 64 -4.40 18.17 -2.05
CA PRO A 64 -3.25 19.06 -2.03
C PRO A 64 -3.45 20.17 -1.01
N ILE A 65 -2.46 20.38 -0.12
CA ILE A 65 -2.44 21.49 0.84
C ILE A 65 -2.12 22.79 0.12
N LYS A 66 -1.19 22.73 -0.84
CA LYS A 66 -0.70 23.92 -1.53
C LYS A 66 -0.16 23.59 -2.90
N GLU A 67 -0.51 24.42 -3.88
CA GLU A 67 0.09 24.40 -5.21
C GLU A 67 0.99 25.63 -5.41
N ILE A 68 2.23 25.40 -5.84
CA ILE A 68 3.23 26.45 -6.10
C ILE A 68 3.64 26.38 -7.57
N LYS A 69 3.41 27.47 -8.32
CA LYS A 69 3.88 27.58 -9.71
C LYS A 69 5.38 27.90 -9.71
N VAL A 70 6.16 27.11 -10.45
CA VAL A 70 7.59 27.31 -10.62
C VAL A 70 7.84 28.11 -11.89
N VAL A 71 8.50 29.25 -11.77
CA VAL A 71 8.77 30.18 -12.88
C VAL A 71 10.26 30.26 -13.14
N SER A 72 10.66 30.22 -14.42
CA SER A 72 12.04 30.42 -14.85
C SER A 72 12.50 31.85 -14.54
N ARG A 73 13.68 31.99 -13.93
CA ARG A 73 14.29 33.30 -13.67
C ARG A 73 14.76 34.01 -14.95
N ARG A 74 15.01 33.27 -16.05
CA ARG A 74 15.49 33.84 -17.32
C ARG A 74 14.36 34.37 -18.17
N ASP A 75 13.33 33.55 -18.39
CA ASP A 75 12.32 33.80 -19.42
C ASP A 75 10.95 34.16 -18.83
N LYS A 76 10.81 34.18 -17.50
CA LYS A 76 9.53 34.36 -16.76
C LYS A 76 8.43 33.37 -17.14
N GLU A 77 8.77 32.29 -17.84
CA GLU A 77 7.83 31.24 -18.20
C GLU A 77 7.61 30.24 -17.05
N THR A 78 6.40 29.71 -16.95
CA THR A 78 6.07 28.66 -15.96
C THR A 78 6.66 27.34 -16.43
N ILE A 79 7.62 26.81 -15.68
CA ILE A 79 8.34 25.58 -16.02
C ILE A 79 7.79 24.34 -15.30
N GLY A 80 6.89 24.53 -14.34
CA GLY A 80 6.25 23.42 -13.63
C GLY A 80 5.36 23.89 -12.48
N LYS A 81 4.77 22.92 -11.79
CA LYS A 81 4.04 23.11 -10.54
C LYS A 81 4.58 22.15 -9.48
N VAL A 82 4.57 22.62 -8.24
CA VAL A 82 4.83 21.81 -7.06
C VAL A 82 3.51 21.65 -6.32
N ILE A 83 3.13 20.41 -6.01
CA ILE A 83 1.95 20.11 -5.23
C ILE A 83 2.42 19.54 -3.89
N VAL A 84 2.05 20.21 -2.79
CA VAL A 84 2.44 19.82 -1.43
C VAL A 84 1.27 19.10 -0.78
N TYR A 85 1.51 17.91 -0.26
CA TYR A 85 0.60 17.09 0.53
C TYR A 85 1.10 17.00 1.97
N GLU A 86 0.37 16.34 2.86
CA GLU A 86 0.76 16.20 4.28
C GLU A 86 2.06 15.42 4.43
N ASP A 87 2.23 14.38 3.62
CA ASP A 87 3.29 13.40 3.74
C ASP A 87 4.27 13.39 2.56
N LEU A 88 3.93 14.08 1.45
CA LEU A 88 4.79 14.11 0.27
C LEU A 88 4.68 15.42 -0.52
N LEU A 89 5.63 15.60 -1.44
CA LEU A 89 5.66 16.73 -2.36
C LEU A 89 5.86 16.22 -3.79
N GLU A 90 4.95 16.58 -4.69
CA GLU A 90 5.00 16.23 -6.11
C GLU A 90 5.54 17.39 -6.93
N LEU A 91 6.55 17.11 -7.75
CA LEU A 91 7.13 18.05 -8.71
C LEU A 91 6.68 17.67 -10.11
N ILE A 92 5.81 18.49 -10.71
CA ILE A 92 5.26 18.24 -12.05
C ILE A 92 5.85 19.28 -13.01
N PRO A 93 6.92 18.93 -13.74
CA PRO A 93 7.50 19.82 -14.75
C PRO A 93 6.58 19.92 -15.97
N THR A 94 6.33 21.15 -16.44
CA THR A 94 5.62 21.40 -17.71
C THR A 94 6.58 21.36 -18.89
N VAL A 95 7.88 21.46 -18.62
CA VAL A 95 8.95 21.36 -19.61
C VAL A 95 9.56 19.96 -19.61
N LYS A 96 10.06 19.50 -20.78
CA LYS A 96 10.77 18.23 -20.87
C LYS A 96 12.12 18.31 -20.16
N VAL A 97 12.16 17.97 -18.88
CA VAL A 97 13.40 17.85 -18.11
C VAL A 97 13.92 16.42 -18.27
N ARG A 98 15.15 16.25 -18.76
CA ARG A 98 15.84 14.95 -18.68
C ARG A 98 16.60 14.91 -17.36
N THR A 99 16.57 13.77 -16.69
CA THR A 99 17.29 13.54 -15.43
C THR A 99 18.80 13.73 -15.55
N SER A 100 19.34 13.57 -16.77
CA SER A 100 20.75 13.75 -17.12
C SER A 100 21.12 15.17 -17.59
N THR A 101 20.20 16.14 -17.50
CA THR A 101 20.47 17.52 -17.96
C THR A 101 20.98 18.37 -16.79
N PRO A 102 22.19 18.96 -16.87
CA PRO A 102 22.62 19.98 -15.91
C PRO A 102 21.68 21.19 -15.99
N PRO A 103 21.23 21.79 -14.87
CA PRO A 103 21.70 21.62 -13.49
C PRO A 103 20.92 20.57 -12.67
N PHE A 104 19.94 19.88 -13.25
CA PHE A 104 19.06 18.95 -12.53
C PHE A 104 19.84 17.79 -11.91
N GLU A 105 20.68 17.12 -12.69
CA GLU A 105 21.49 16.01 -12.19
C GLU A 105 22.47 16.46 -11.10
N SER A 106 23.24 17.52 -11.38
CA SER A 106 24.29 18.00 -10.47
C SER A 106 23.76 18.59 -9.17
N PHE A 107 22.58 19.21 -9.20
CA PHE A 107 22.02 19.90 -8.03
C PHE A 107 20.96 19.06 -7.33
N PHE A 108 19.95 18.59 -8.06
CA PHE A 108 18.82 17.90 -7.45
C PHE A 108 19.22 16.48 -7.05
N ILE A 109 19.78 15.70 -7.96
CA ILE A 109 20.18 14.32 -7.66
C ILE A 109 21.40 14.30 -6.75
N ARG A 110 22.53 14.83 -7.23
CA ARG A 110 23.82 14.65 -6.54
C ARG A 110 24.00 15.48 -5.27
N ARG A 111 23.40 16.67 -5.19
CA ARG A 111 23.64 17.59 -4.04
C ARG A 111 22.52 17.56 -3.02
N LEU A 112 21.28 17.36 -3.45
CA LEU A 112 20.13 17.37 -2.55
C LEU A 112 19.75 15.95 -2.13
N LEU A 113 19.40 15.07 -3.07
CA LEU A 113 18.92 13.72 -2.74
C LEU A 113 20.02 12.88 -2.08
N ASP A 114 21.22 12.81 -2.63
CA ASP A 114 22.32 12.02 -2.03
C ASP A 114 22.64 12.47 -0.60
N LYS A 115 22.55 13.78 -0.32
CA LYS A 115 22.75 14.31 1.03
C LYS A 115 21.62 13.89 1.97
N MET A 116 20.36 13.90 1.50
CA MET A 116 19.22 13.43 2.28
C MET A 116 19.34 11.93 2.60
N LYS A 117 19.81 11.11 1.65
CA LYS A 117 20.10 9.69 1.91
C LYS A 117 21.15 9.51 3.00
N GLU A 118 22.23 10.28 2.93
CA GLU A 118 23.30 10.21 3.93
C GLU A 118 22.79 10.62 5.33
N ASP A 119 21.96 11.66 5.41
CA ASP A 119 21.35 12.12 6.66
C ASP A 119 20.31 11.10 7.19
N ASP A 120 19.50 10.49 6.33
CA ASP A 120 18.54 9.45 6.73
C ASP A 120 19.24 8.18 7.22
N LEU A 121 20.33 7.75 6.57
CA LEU A 121 21.14 6.61 7.02
C LEU A 121 21.72 6.84 8.42
N LYS A 122 22.18 8.05 8.73
CA LYS A 122 22.62 8.40 10.10
C LYS A 122 21.49 8.33 11.10
N ARG A 123 20.28 8.77 10.73
CA ARG A 123 19.10 8.73 11.61
C ARG A 123 18.58 7.31 11.86
N VAL A 124 18.81 6.39 10.92
CA VAL A 124 18.57 4.95 11.14
C VAL A 124 19.58 4.39 12.13
N GLU A 125 20.86 4.75 12.00
CA GLU A 125 21.91 4.34 12.95
C GLU A 125 21.64 4.85 14.37
N GLU A 126 21.07 6.05 14.49
CA GLU A 126 20.61 6.64 15.76
C GLU A 126 19.28 6.05 16.28
N GLY A 127 18.63 5.17 15.51
CA GLY A 127 17.36 4.52 15.88
C GLY A 127 16.13 5.44 15.83
N ILE A 128 16.24 6.59 15.16
CA ILE A 128 15.17 7.60 15.02
C ILE A 128 14.29 7.31 13.80
N LEU A 129 14.84 6.66 12.78
CA LEU A 129 14.18 6.35 11.51
C LEU A 129 14.24 4.83 11.26
N SER A 130 13.15 4.25 10.72
CA SER A 130 13.15 2.84 10.32
C SER A 130 13.93 2.66 9.00
N PRO A 131 14.60 1.51 8.78
CA PRO A 131 15.28 1.24 7.51
C PRO A 131 14.36 1.29 6.28
N GLU A 132 13.06 1.04 6.48
CA GLU A 132 12.03 1.05 5.43
C GLU A 132 11.64 2.47 4.98
N ASP A 133 11.95 3.49 5.81
CA ASP A 133 11.59 4.89 5.57
C ASP A 133 12.74 5.71 4.97
N VAL A 134 13.88 5.07 4.66
CA VAL A 134 15.05 5.72 4.06
C VAL A 134 14.78 6.06 2.61
N LEU A 135 15.15 7.28 2.22
CA LEU A 135 15.07 7.73 0.83
C LEU A 135 15.94 6.84 -0.09
N GLU A 136 15.34 6.21 -1.10
CA GLU A 136 16.02 5.28 -2.03
C GLU A 136 16.77 5.96 -3.18
#